data_AF-A0A9D3NU97-F1
#
_entry.id   AF-A0A9D3NU97-F1
#
_cell.length_a   1.000
_cell.length_b   1.000
_cell.length_c   1.000
_cell.angle_alpha   90.00
_cell.angle_beta   90.00
_cell.angle_gamma   90.00
#
_symmetry.space_group_name_H-M   'P 1'
#
loop_
_entity.id
_entity.type
_entity.pdbx_description
1 polymer ?
#
loop_
_entity_poly.entity_id
_entity_poly.type
_entity_poly.pdbx_seq_one_letter_code
_entity_poly.pdbx_strand_id
1 'polypeptide(L)'
;MVSFRSKVWCGVEKGCRHLPIVLNTTLVFSITAEVSYLVLMEAPLEPAQKDTEWSAHWKTIHLLAQYFMLGSITWNASLFLKTNPSIRGVFLNGYNVGQGWRYCYTCETHTPPRCSHCYDCNVCVLRRDHHCVFFGQCVGFRNYRYFLSCLLFMWAGLLYAVVMNAEVFIVILKEGVTLHSVMLLMVPWIMLVTGQVTVQAFTFAFIADTCVVGFLLVSAFLFFHVGLMVRGQTTREWYSTRRPYDLGVIANIRECLGEHWYICWLCPLIPSTLPGDGINFRVTGSLEPMK
;
A
#
# COMPACT_ATOMS: atom_id res chain seq x y z
N MET A 1 -40.25 -7.51 0.52
CA MET A 1 -39.65 -7.68 1.87
C MET A 1 -38.33 -8.44 1.71
N VAL A 2 -37.21 -7.85 2.10
CA VAL A 2 -35.88 -8.49 2.05
C VAL A 2 -35.79 -9.48 3.23
N SER A 3 -35.59 -10.77 2.92
CA SER A 3 -35.49 -11.87 3.90
C SER A 3 -34.48 -11.57 5.02
N PHE A 4 -34.75 -12.07 6.23
CA PHE A 4 -33.79 -11.98 7.35
C PHE A 4 -32.41 -12.55 6.96
N ARG A 5 -32.37 -13.64 6.18
CA ARG A 5 -31.14 -14.26 5.68
C ARG A 5 -30.35 -13.32 4.76
N SER A 6 -31.04 -12.52 3.93
CA SER A 6 -30.36 -11.55 3.06
C SER A 6 -29.94 -10.29 3.80
N LYS A 7 -30.61 -9.90 4.88
CA LYS A 7 -30.11 -8.84 5.77
C LYS A 7 -28.84 -9.25 6.52
N VAL A 8 -28.80 -10.47 7.04
CA VAL A 8 -27.61 -11.03 7.71
C VAL A 8 -26.46 -11.16 6.72
N TRP A 9 -26.71 -11.71 5.53
CA TRP A 9 -25.68 -11.84 4.49
C TRP A 9 -25.13 -10.48 4.04
N CYS A 10 -26.00 -9.49 3.83
CA CYS A 10 -25.60 -8.12 3.52
C CYS A 10 -24.77 -7.47 4.64
N GLY A 11 -25.11 -7.75 5.90
CA GLY A 11 -24.33 -7.32 7.07
C GLY A 11 -22.93 -7.94 7.10
N VAL A 12 -22.82 -9.25 6.85
CA VAL A 12 -21.54 -9.97 6.77
C VAL A 12 -20.70 -9.44 5.61
N GLU A 13 -21.28 -9.30 4.43
CA GLU A 13 -20.59 -8.80 3.23
C GLU A 13 -20.06 -7.36 3.43
N LYS A 14 -20.85 -6.51 4.08
CA LYS A 14 -20.44 -5.15 4.45
C LYS A 14 -19.31 -5.17 5.48
N GLY A 15 -19.36 -6.06 6.48
CA GLY A 15 -18.29 -6.24 7.46
C GLY A 15 -16.97 -6.73 6.83
N CYS A 16 -17.05 -7.78 5.99
CA CYS A 16 -15.92 -8.33 5.26
C CYS A 16 -15.24 -7.31 4.34
N ARG A 17 -16.00 -6.37 3.77
CA ARG A 17 -15.46 -5.31 2.92
C ARG A 17 -14.59 -4.29 3.67
N HIS A 18 -14.90 -4.03 4.94
CA HIS A 18 -14.12 -3.10 5.77
C HIS A 18 -12.99 -3.78 6.56
N LEU A 19 -13.05 -5.10 6.72
CA LEU A 19 -12.09 -5.87 7.48
C LEU A 19 -10.62 -5.62 7.06
N PRO A 20 -10.25 -5.62 5.76
CA PRO A 20 -8.87 -5.35 5.36
C PRO A 20 -8.38 -3.96 5.79
N ILE A 21 -9.26 -2.95 5.72
CA ILE A 21 -8.93 -1.58 6.13
C ILE A 21 -8.69 -1.52 7.64
N VAL A 22 -9.57 -2.15 8.41
CA VAL A 22 -9.44 -2.22 9.88
C VAL A 22 -8.15 -2.94 10.26
N LEU A 23 -7.87 -4.11 9.69
CA LEU A 23 -6.66 -4.90 9.97
C LEU A 23 -5.39 -4.13 9.64
N ASN A 24 -5.31 -3.51 8.45
CA ASN A 24 -4.15 -2.70 8.06
C ASN A 24 -3.99 -1.47 8.96
N THR A 25 -5.09 -0.82 9.33
CA THR A 25 -5.05 0.33 10.25
C THR A 25 -4.52 -0.11 11.61
N THR A 26 -5.08 -1.16 12.19
CA THR A 26 -4.60 -1.72 13.47
C THR A 26 -3.11 -2.04 13.39
N LEU A 27 -2.66 -2.70 12.33
CA LEU A 27 -1.25 -3.07 12.17
C LEU A 27 -0.32 -1.84 12.11
N VAL A 28 -0.65 -0.83 11.31
CA VAL A 28 0.17 0.40 11.19
C VAL A 28 0.27 1.14 12.54
N PHE A 29 -0.83 1.21 13.29
CA PHE A 29 -0.82 1.84 14.62
C PHE A 29 -0.05 0.99 15.64
N SER A 30 -0.17 -0.34 15.61
CA SER A 30 0.58 -1.25 16.47
C SER A 30 2.09 -1.14 16.25
N ILE A 31 2.56 -1.11 15.00
CA ILE A 31 3.98 -0.92 14.68
C ILE A 31 4.46 0.46 15.16
N THR A 32 3.67 1.51 14.94
CA THR A 32 4.04 2.85 15.42
C THR A 32 4.12 2.91 16.96
N ALA A 33 3.22 2.21 17.65
CA ALA A 33 3.24 2.12 19.11
C ALA A 33 4.45 1.35 19.63
N GLU A 34 4.84 0.24 19.00
CA GLU A 34 6.04 -0.52 19.34
C GLU A 34 7.30 0.34 19.17
N VAL A 35 7.46 1.00 18.03
CA VAL A 35 8.63 1.86 17.79
C VAL A 35 8.65 3.04 18.76
N SER A 36 7.49 3.61 19.10
CA SER A 36 7.38 4.63 20.15
C SER A 36 7.85 4.10 21.51
N TYR A 37 7.45 2.88 21.86
CA TYR A 37 7.86 2.22 23.09
C TYR A 37 9.39 2.04 23.11
N LEU A 38 9.99 1.54 22.03
CA LEU A 38 11.44 1.42 21.88
C LEU A 38 12.17 2.75 22.02
N VAL A 39 11.64 3.83 21.46
CA VAL A 39 12.24 5.18 21.58
C VAL A 39 12.15 5.73 22.99
N LEU A 40 11.04 5.51 23.70
CA LEU A 40 10.80 6.09 25.01
C LEU A 40 11.46 5.30 26.13
N MET A 41 11.23 3.99 26.14
CA MET A 41 11.65 3.08 27.20
C MET A 41 13.05 2.50 26.95
N GLU A 42 13.59 2.72 25.75
CA GLU A 42 14.76 1.99 25.21
C GLU A 42 14.48 0.49 25.12
N ALA A 43 15.26 -0.23 24.31
CA ALA A 43 15.08 -1.68 24.21
C ALA A 43 15.22 -2.31 25.62
N PRO A 44 14.36 -3.29 26.00
CA PRO A 44 14.40 -3.95 27.30
C PRO A 44 15.57 -4.95 27.38
N LEU A 45 16.76 -4.47 27.02
CA LEU A 45 18.02 -5.17 27.14
C LEU A 45 18.55 -5.00 28.56
N GLU A 46 19.34 -5.97 29.02
CA GLU A 46 20.01 -5.83 30.31
C GLU A 46 20.89 -4.57 30.33
N PRO A 47 21.08 -3.90 31.49
CA PRO A 47 21.89 -2.68 31.55
C PRO A 47 23.32 -2.85 31.01
N ALA A 48 23.88 -4.07 31.11
CA ALA A 48 25.20 -4.41 30.56
C ALA A 48 25.22 -4.53 29.02
N GLN A 49 24.05 -4.66 28.40
CA GLN A 49 23.85 -4.79 26.94
C GLN A 49 23.42 -3.45 26.31
N LYS A 50 23.14 -2.42 27.11
CA LYS A 50 22.82 -1.07 26.64
C LYS A 50 24.10 -0.30 26.33
N ASP A 51 24.48 -0.27 25.05
CA ASP A 51 25.67 0.47 24.59
C ASP A 51 25.43 1.99 24.45
N THR A 52 24.17 2.44 24.40
CA THR A 52 23.83 3.86 24.23
C THR A 52 22.59 4.29 25.00
N GLU A 53 22.71 5.33 25.81
CA GLU A 53 21.57 6.11 26.31
C GLU A 53 21.19 7.19 25.29
N TRP A 54 19.92 7.24 24.91
CA TRP A 54 19.46 8.19 23.90
C TRP A 54 19.09 9.53 24.53
N SER A 55 19.70 10.61 24.02
CA SER A 55 19.39 11.97 24.45
C SER A 55 17.91 12.32 24.19
N ALA A 56 17.37 13.27 24.96
CA ALA A 56 16.00 13.77 24.76
C ALA A 56 15.78 14.29 23.32
N HIS A 57 16.78 14.97 22.75
CA HIS A 57 16.73 15.49 21.38
C HIS A 57 16.60 14.34 20.35
N TRP A 58 17.35 13.26 20.54
CA TRP A 58 17.25 12.06 19.70
C TRP A 58 15.84 11.47 19.78
N LYS A 59 15.34 11.25 21.00
CA LYS A 59 13.99 10.72 21.22
C LYS A 59 12.94 11.60 20.53
N THR A 60 13.03 12.93 20.66
CA THR A 60 12.11 13.87 20.00
C THR A 60 12.14 13.76 18.48
N ILE A 61 13.33 13.75 17.86
CA ILE A 61 13.47 13.64 16.40
C ILE A 61 12.83 12.34 15.89
N HIS A 62 13.12 11.22 16.56
CA HIS A 62 12.62 9.90 16.19
C HIS A 62 11.11 9.79 16.35
N LEU A 63 10.54 10.34 17.43
CA LEU A 63 9.09 10.42 17.62
C LEU A 63 8.43 11.27 16.53
N LEU A 64 8.97 12.46 16.22
CA LEU A 64 8.43 13.33 15.18
C LEU A 64 8.46 12.65 13.80
N ALA A 65 9.56 11.96 13.46
CA ALA A 65 9.70 11.25 12.19
C ALA A 65 8.65 10.14 12.03
N GLN A 66 8.44 9.29 13.05
CA GLN A 66 7.44 8.22 12.95
C GLN A 66 6.00 8.76 12.91
N TYR A 67 5.67 9.81 13.67
CA TYR A 67 4.32 10.38 13.65
C TYR A 67 4.03 11.11 12.33
N PHE A 68 5.07 11.69 11.71
CA PHE A 68 4.98 12.19 10.34
C PHE A 68 4.69 11.07 9.34
N MET A 69 5.36 9.92 9.44
CA MET A 69 5.10 8.76 8.60
C MET A 69 3.68 8.21 8.82
N LEU A 70 3.24 8.05 10.07
CA LEU A 70 1.88 7.62 10.42
C LEU A 70 0.82 8.58 9.84
N GLY A 71 1.03 9.89 10.01
CA GLY A 71 0.16 10.92 9.43
C GLY A 71 0.10 10.82 7.90
N SER A 72 1.25 10.60 7.25
CA SER A 72 1.33 10.46 5.80
C SER A 72 0.65 9.20 5.28
N ILE A 73 0.78 8.06 5.97
CA ILE A 73 0.10 6.80 5.63
C ILE A 73 -1.42 6.98 5.74
N THR A 74 -1.89 7.44 6.90
CA THR A 74 -3.32 7.58 7.20
C THR A 74 -4.01 8.61 6.30
N TRP A 75 -3.34 9.73 6.02
CA TRP A 75 -3.88 10.76 5.14
C TRP A 75 -3.97 10.28 3.69
N ASN A 76 -2.91 9.68 3.14
CA ASN A 76 -2.95 9.13 1.78
C ASN A 76 -3.96 7.98 1.66
N ALA A 77 -4.09 7.12 2.67
CA ALA A 77 -5.15 6.10 2.72
C ALA A 77 -6.54 6.74 2.68
N SER A 78 -6.77 7.82 3.44
CA SER A 78 -8.03 8.57 3.44
C SER A 78 -8.35 9.16 2.07
N LEU A 79 -7.36 9.79 1.42
CA LEU A 79 -7.52 10.33 0.07
C LEU A 79 -7.77 9.23 -0.96
N PHE A 80 -7.06 8.10 -0.86
CA PHE A 80 -7.27 6.94 -1.71
C PHE A 80 -8.72 6.44 -1.60
N LEU A 81 -9.21 6.20 -0.39
CA LEU A 81 -10.56 5.68 -0.13
C LEU A 81 -11.68 6.66 -0.50
N LYS A 82 -11.44 7.98 -0.39
CA LYS A 82 -12.41 9.01 -0.77
C LYS A 82 -12.43 9.31 -2.27
N THR A 83 -11.37 8.93 -3.01
CA THR A 83 -11.25 9.23 -4.44
C THR A 83 -11.82 8.09 -5.26
N ASN A 84 -12.94 8.34 -5.93
CA ASN A 84 -13.58 7.36 -6.81
C ASN A 84 -12.94 7.36 -8.23
N PRO A 85 -12.29 6.27 -8.67
CA PRO A 85 -11.68 6.16 -9.99
C PRO A 85 -12.65 5.62 -11.07
N SER A 86 -13.94 5.45 -10.76
CA SER A 86 -14.90 4.84 -11.67
C SER A 86 -15.39 5.76 -12.80
N ILE A 87 -15.90 5.12 -13.86
CA ILE A 87 -16.61 5.73 -14.98
C ILE A 87 -17.94 5.01 -15.20
N ARG A 88 -19.00 5.75 -15.51
CA ARG A 88 -20.32 5.23 -15.85
C ARG A 88 -21.10 6.24 -16.69
N GLY A 89 -22.06 5.75 -17.49
CA GLY A 89 -23.04 6.58 -18.20
C GLY A 89 -22.47 7.30 -19.42
N VAL A 90 -21.41 6.77 -20.01
CA VAL A 90 -20.80 7.33 -21.22
C VAL A 90 -21.34 6.60 -22.45
N PHE A 91 -22.01 7.34 -23.33
CA PHE A 91 -22.53 6.84 -24.60
C PHE A 91 -21.94 7.67 -25.74
N LEU A 92 -21.17 7.00 -26.59
CA LEU A 92 -20.57 7.63 -27.75
C LEU A 92 -21.49 7.48 -28.96
N ASN A 93 -21.67 8.56 -29.72
CA ASN A 93 -22.27 8.48 -31.06
C ASN A 93 -21.32 7.68 -31.98
N GLY A 94 -21.89 6.92 -32.92
CA GLY A 94 -21.19 5.85 -33.67
C GLY A 94 -19.85 6.20 -34.34
N TYR A 95 -19.56 7.49 -34.58
CA TYR A 95 -18.29 7.96 -35.13
C TYR A 95 -17.10 7.92 -34.15
N ASN A 96 -17.35 7.94 -32.83
CA ASN A 96 -16.28 8.04 -31.81
C ASN A 96 -15.77 6.68 -31.30
N VAL A 97 -16.31 5.55 -31.77
CA VAL A 97 -15.97 4.20 -31.29
C VAL A 97 -14.63 3.69 -31.87
N GLY A 98 -14.08 4.36 -32.89
CA GLY A 98 -12.87 3.93 -33.61
C GLY A 98 -11.52 4.12 -32.90
N GLN A 99 -11.47 4.70 -31.70
CA GLN A 99 -10.20 5.04 -31.00
C GLN A 99 -9.87 4.09 -29.85
N GLY A 100 -10.14 2.79 -30.00
CA GLY A 100 -9.87 1.78 -28.95
C GLY A 100 -10.87 1.79 -27.78
N TRP A 101 -12.00 2.47 -27.95
CA TRP A 101 -13.12 2.40 -27.02
C TRP A 101 -13.80 1.04 -27.09
N ARG A 102 -14.29 0.57 -25.95
CA ARG A 102 -15.00 -0.72 -25.83
C ARG A 102 -16.31 -0.54 -25.10
N TYR A 103 -17.29 -1.40 -25.36
CA TYR A 103 -18.54 -1.40 -24.60
C TYR A 103 -18.46 -2.40 -23.45
N CYS A 104 -18.78 -1.96 -22.23
CA CYS A 104 -18.95 -2.85 -21.09
C CYS A 104 -20.44 -3.19 -20.93
N TYR A 105 -20.78 -4.46 -21.19
CA TYR A 105 -22.16 -4.94 -21.06
C TYR A 105 -22.66 -4.93 -19.61
N THR A 106 -21.81 -5.21 -18.62
CA THR A 106 -22.21 -5.22 -17.20
C THR A 106 -22.56 -3.84 -16.68
N CYS A 107 -21.81 -2.81 -17.09
CA CYS A 107 -22.05 -1.43 -16.65
C CYS A 107 -22.89 -0.62 -17.63
N GLU A 108 -23.23 -1.20 -18.79
CA GLU A 108 -23.95 -0.56 -19.89
C GLU A 108 -23.35 0.81 -20.25
N THR A 109 -22.04 0.84 -20.48
CA THR A 109 -21.30 2.09 -20.74
C THR A 109 -20.16 1.85 -21.73
N HIS A 110 -19.86 2.84 -22.54
CA HIS A 110 -18.62 2.89 -23.30
C HIS A 110 -17.46 3.16 -22.35
N THR A 111 -16.34 2.49 -22.59
CA THR A 111 -15.13 2.50 -21.78
C THR A 111 -13.94 2.89 -22.65
N PRO A 112 -13.12 3.86 -22.22
CA PRO A 112 -11.98 4.30 -23.00
C PRO A 112 -10.83 3.27 -22.98
N PRO A 113 -9.78 3.47 -23.79
CA PRO A 113 -8.54 2.72 -23.66
C PRO A 113 -8.04 2.66 -22.21
N ARG A 114 -7.42 1.53 -21.84
CA ARG A 114 -6.91 1.24 -20.47
C ARG A 114 -7.98 1.19 -19.37
N CYS A 115 -9.26 1.43 -19.68
CA CYS A 115 -10.37 1.14 -18.77
C CYS A 115 -10.69 -0.36 -18.77
N SER A 116 -11.04 -0.89 -17.61
CA SER A 116 -11.62 -2.24 -17.49
C SER A 116 -12.59 -2.35 -16.33
N HIS A 117 -13.56 -3.24 -16.47
CA HIS A 117 -14.52 -3.58 -15.43
C HIS A 117 -13.82 -4.35 -14.30
N CYS A 118 -14.16 -4.00 -13.06
CA CYS A 118 -13.79 -4.78 -11.87
C CYS A 118 -15.02 -5.47 -11.32
N TYR A 119 -15.01 -6.80 -11.29
CA TYR A 119 -16.15 -7.57 -10.77
C TYR A 119 -16.33 -7.40 -9.26
N ASP A 120 -15.25 -7.28 -8.49
CA ASP A 120 -15.32 -7.06 -7.03
C ASP A 120 -15.95 -5.70 -6.66
N CYS A 121 -15.66 -4.66 -7.45
CA CYS A 121 -16.26 -3.33 -7.25
C CYS A 121 -17.56 -3.14 -8.04
N ASN A 122 -17.87 -4.05 -8.96
CA ASN A 122 -18.96 -3.96 -9.95
C ASN A 122 -19.03 -2.61 -10.69
N VAL A 123 -17.88 -2.07 -11.09
CA VAL A 123 -17.78 -0.79 -11.82
C VAL A 123 -16.65 -0.82 -12.86
N CYS A 124 -16.76 0.00 -13.90
CA CYS A 124 -15.64 0.30 -14.80
C CYS A 124 -14.71 1.31 -14.16
N VAL A 125 -13.40 1.09 -14.24
CA VAL A 125 -12.37 1.92 -13.61
C VAL A 125 -11.45 2.51 -14.68
N LEU A 126 -11.26 3.84 -14.64
CA LEU A 126 -10.35 4.55 -15.54
C LEU A 126 -8.91 4.15 -15.27
N ARG A 127 -8.13 3.87 -16.33
CA ARG A 127 -6.75 3.38 -16.23
C ARG A 127 -6.60 2.33 -15.12
N ARG A 128 -7.43 1.28 -15.17
CA ARG A 128 -7.54 0.32 -14.07
C ARG A 128 -6.21 -0.41 -13.90
N ASP A 129 -5.66 -0.33 -12.70
CA ASP A 129 -4.46 -1.06 -12.36
C ASP A 129 -4.82 -2.42 -11.76
N HIS A 130 -5.41 -2.45 -10.57
CA HIS A 130 -5.88 -3.68 -9.92
C HIS A 130 -6.97 -3.38 -8.88
N HIS A 131 -7.63 -4.42 -8.38
CA HIS A 131 -8.42 -4.34 -7.15
C HIS A 131 -7.50 -4.57 -5.96
N CYS A 132 -7.29 -3.55 -5.12
CA CYS A 132 -6.42 -3.68 -3.96
C CYS A 132 -7.18 -4.36 -2.82
N VAL A 133 -6.83 -5.61 -2.53
CA VAL A 133 -7.45 -6.40 -1.44
C VAL A 133 -7.21 -5.78 -0.06
N PHE A 134 -6.11 -5.04 0.11
CA PHE A 134 -5.74 -4.37 1.37
C PHE A 134 -6.63 -3.16 1.68
N PHE A 135 -7.21 -2.53 0.65
CA PHE A 135 -8.11 -1.39 0.81
C PHE A 135 -9.57 -1.69 0.42
N GLY A 136 -9.86 -2.86 -0.17
CA GLY A 136 -11.19 -3.20 -0.67
C GLY A 136 -11.69 -2.25 -1.78
N GLN A 137 -10.78 -1.64 -2.54
CA GLN A 137 -11.08 -0.66 -3.58
C GLN A 137 -10.12 -0.79 -4.76
N CYS A 138 -10.59 -0.48 -5.97
CA CYS A 138 -9.74 -0.40 -7.15
C CYS A 138 -8.73 0.75 -7.09
N VAL A 139 -7.52 0.45 -7.56
CA VAL A 139 -6.51 1.43 -7.94
C VAL A 139 -6.70 1.76 -9.42
N GLY A 140 -6.80 3.05 -9.74
CA GLY A 140 -6.99 3.56 -11.09
C GLY A 140 -6.50 4.99 -11.24
N PHE A 141 -6.86 5.64 -12.34
CA PHE A 141 -6.30 6.92 -12.76
C PHE A 141 -6.27 7.98 -11.65
N ARG A 142 -7.40 8.21 -10.97
CA ARG A 142 -7.55 9.32 -10.03
C ARG A 142 -6.91 9.08 -8.66
N ASN A 143 -6.71 7.82 -8.26
CA ASN A 143 -6.25 7.47 -6.91
C ASN A 143 -4.90 6.75 -6.89
N TYR A 144 -4.27 6.48 -8.04
CA TYR A 144 -2.96 5.82 -8.13
C TYR A 144 -1.87 6.53 -7.31
N ARG A 145 -1.82 7.87 -7.36
CA ARG A 145 -0.89 8.69 -6.57
C ARG A 145 -0.98 8.38 -5.07
N TYR A 146 -2.19 8.35 -4.52
CA TYR A 146 -2.40 8.12 -3.09
C TYR A 146 -2.03 6.69 -2.68
N PHE A 147 -2.33 5.72 -3.54
CA PHE A 147 -1.88 4.34 -3.36
C PHE A 147 -0.35 4.25 -3.29
N LEU A 148 0.36 4.83 -4.26
CA LEU A 148 1.81 4.78 -4.31
C LEU A 148 2.45 5.53 -3.12
N SER A 149 1.89 6.67 -2.74
CA SER A 149 2.34 7.40 -1.54
C SER A 149 2.14 6.61 -0.27
N CYS A 150 0.97 5.99 -0.09
CA CYS A 150 0.74 5.10 1.05
C CYS A 150 1.78 3.98 1.09
N LEU A 151 2.05 3.35 -0.06
CA LEU A 151 3.04 2.27 -0.19
C LEU A 151 4.47 2.73 0.14
N LEU A 152 4.87 3.93 -0.30
CA LEU A 152 6.17 4.53 0.01
C LEU A 152 6.34 4.81 1.51
N PHE A 153 5.35 5.45 2.15
CA PHE A 153 5.46 5.75 3.58
C PHE A 153 5.33 4.50 4.46
N MET A 154 4.53 3.50 4.05
CA MET A 154 4.53 2.19 4.72
C MET A 154 5.90 1.52 4.60
N TRP A 155 6.51 1.55 3.42
CA TRP A 155 7.85 1.01 3.20
C TRP A 155 8.89 1.71 4.09
N ALA A 156 8.89 3.05 4.13
CA ALA A 156 9.80 3.83 4.94
C ALA A 156 9.59 3.59 6.44
N GLY A 157 8.33 3.53 6.89
CA GLY A 157 7.99 3.24 8.29
C GLY A 157 8.41 1.83 8.72
N LEU A 158 8.23 0.83 7.86
CA LEU A 158 8.66 -0.54 8.11
C LEU A 158 10.20 -0.67 8.11
N LEU A 159 10.89 -0.03 7.16
CA LEU A 159 12.34 0.03 7.16
C LEU A 159 12.87 0.66 8.45
N TYR A 160 12.26 1.78 8.86
CA TYR A 160 12.60 2.45 10.10
C TYR A 160 12.35 1.55 11.31
N ALA A 161 11.21 0.86 11.38
CA ALA A 161 10.91 -0.09 12.46
C ALA A 161 11.94 -1.24 12.51
N VAL A 162 12.34 -1.79 11.37
CA VAL A 162 13.39 -2.83 11.29
C VAL A 162 14.73 -2.30 11.80
N VAL A 163 15.11 -1.07 11.43
CA VAL A 163 16.35 -0.43 11.91
C VAL A 163 16.30 -0.18 13.41
N MET A 164 15.17 0.30 13.95
CA MET A 164 15.01 0.53 15.39
C MET A 164 15.01 -0.77 16.21
N ASN A 165 14.61 -1.89 15.59
CA ASN A 165 14.69 -3.22 16.21
C ASN A 165 16.05 -3.92 16.02
N ALA A 166 16.99 -3.33 15.27
CA ALA A 166 18.23 -4.00 14.89
C ALA A 166 19.10 -4.41 16.08
N GLU A 167 19.17 -3.59 17.14
CA GLU A 167 19.92 -3.93 18.35
C GLU A 167 19.39 -5.18 19.02
N VAL A 168 18.06 -5.33 19.12
CA VAL A 168 17.43 -6.52 19.68
C VAL A 168 17.76 -7.75 18.83
N PHE A 169 17.69 -7.64 17.50
CA PHE A 169 18.08 -8.73 16.61
C PHE A 169 19.56 -9.11 16.75
N ILE A 170 20.46 -8.12 16.86
CA ILE A 170 21.91 -8.36 17.02
C ILE A 170 22.20 -9.07 18.34
N VAL A 171 21.55 -8.69 19.44
CA VAL A 171 21.71 -9.36 20.74
C VAL A 171 21.27 -10.82 20.64
N ILE A 172 20.10 -11.09 20.06
CA ILE A 172 19.60 -12.45 19.84
C ILE A 172 20.58 -13.28 19.00
N LEU A 173 21.18 -12.69 17.96
CA LEU A 173 22.16 -13.37 17.12
C LEU A 173 23.49 -13.63 17.84
N LYS A 174 23.95 -12.72 18.70
CA LYS A 174 25.19 -12.85 19.48
C LYS A 174 25.07 -13.90 20.59
N GLU A 175 23.92 -13.99 21.25
CA GLU A 175 23.65 -15.03 22.27
C GLU A 175 23.50 -16.44 21.66
N GLY A 176 23.46 -16.52 20.34
CA GLY A 176 23.36 -17.76 19.58
C GLY A 176 21.90 -18.09 19.25
N VAL A 177 21.68 -18.54 18.01
CA VAL A 177 20.36 -18.98 17.54
C VAL A 177 20.00 -20.30 18.21
N THR A 178 19.34 -20.24 19.36
CA THR A 178 18.84 -21.42 20.06
C THR A 178 17.59 -21.97 19.38
N LEU A 179 17.30 -23.26 19.58
CA LEU A 179 16.04 -23.86 19.10
C LEU A 179 14.82 -23.11 19.67
N HIS A 180 14.91 -22.60 20.90
CA HIS A 180 13.86 -21.80 21.53
C HIS A 180 13.65 -20.48 20.78
N SER A 181 14.72 -19.76 20.41
CA SER A 181 14.64 -18.52 19.63
C SER A 181 14.05 -18.76 18.23
N VAL A 182 14.41 -19.88 17.58
CA VAL A 182 13.82 -20.27 16.28
C VAL A 182 12.33 -20.60 16.43
N MET A 183 11.95 -21.34 17.47
CA MET A 183 10.55 -21.63 17.75
C MET A 183 9.76 -20.35 18.07
N LEU A 184 10.38 -19.36 18.72
CA LEU A 184 9.74 -18.08 19.03
C LEU A 184 9.42 -17.32 17.75
N LEU A 185 10.32 -17.36 16.77
CA LEU A 185 10.14 -16.74 15.46
C LEU A 185 9.11 -17.47 14.58
N MET A 186 9.14 -18.80 14.56
CA MET A 186 8.34 -19.61 13.62
C MET A 186 6.95 -19.98 14.17
N VAL A 187 6.83 -20.19 15.48
CA VAL A 187 5.60 -20.65 16.15
C VAL A 187 5.34 -19.89 17.47
N PRO A 188 5.34 -18.53 17.47
CA PRO A 188 5.22 -17.72 18.69
C PRO A 188 3.94 -18.03 19.48
N TRP A 189 2.84 -18.34 18.79
CA TRP A 189 1.55 -18.66 19.41
C TRP A 189 1.58 -19.94 20.26
N ILE A 190 2.32 -20.96 19.83
CA ILE A 190 2.45 -22.22 20.58
C ILE A 190 3.24 -21.96 21.86
N MET A 191 4.30 -21.16 21.79
CA MET A 191 5.11 -20.81 22.95
C MET A 191 4.34 -19.97 23.97
N LEU A 192 3.46 -19.08 23.51
CA LEU A 192 2.57 -18.34 24.40
C LEU A 192 1.57 -19.27 25.11
N VAL A 193 0.89 -20.14 24.37
CA VAL A 193 -0.13 -21.06 24.93
C VAL A 193 0.48 -22.09 25.88
N THR A 194 1.72 -22.53 25.61
CA THR A 194 2.46 -23.48 26.46
C THR A 194 3.13 -22.82 27.67
N GLY A 195 2.99 -21.50 27.84
CA GLY A 195 3.56 -20.75 28.96
C GLY A 195 5.08 -20.62 28.93
N GLN A 196 5.71 -20.87 27.78
CA GLN A 196 7.16 -20.79 27.59
C GLN A 196 7.66 -19.35 27.45
N VAL A 197 6.77 -18.42 27.10
CA VAL A 197 7.06 -16.98 26.98
C VAL A 197 5.96 -16.13 27.61
N THR A 198 6.33 -14.95 28.08
CA THR A 198 5.37 -13.96 28.60
C THR A 198 4.60 -13.30 27.45
N VAL A 199 3.41 -12.77 27.74
CA VAL A 199 2.60 -12.01 26.77
C VAL A 199 3.39 -10.82 26.21
N GLN A 200 4.21 -10.17 27.03
CA GLN A 200 5.04 -9.04 26.60
C GLN A 200 6.12 -9.48 25.60
N ALA A 201 6.88 -10.54 25.92
CA ALA A 201 7.91 -11.07 25.03
C ALA A 201 7.31 -11.56 23.71
N PHE A 202 6.17 -12.26 23.76
CA PHE A 202 5.41 -12.66 22.59
C PHE A 202 5.00 -11.47 21.73
N THR A 203 4.44 -10.42 22.35
CA THR A 203 3.94 -9.24 21.61
C THR A 203 5.08 -8.52 20.90
N PHE A 204 6.21 -8.35 21.58
CA PHE A 204 7.39 -7.70 21.00
C PHE A 204 7.96 -8.52 19.83
N ALA A 205 8.19 -9.82 20.02
CA ALA A 205 8.67 -10.69 18.95
C ALA A 205 7.71 -10.70 17.75
N PHE A 206 6.41 -10.84 17.99
CA PHE A 206 5.41 -10.86 16.92
C PHE A 206 5.37 -9.58 16.09
N ILE A 207 5.46 -8.40 16.72
CA ILE A 207 5.45 -7.14 15.99
C ILE A 207 6.79 -6.94 15.25
N ALA A 208 7.93 -7.23 15.88
CA ALA A 208 9.24 -7.18 15.23
C ALA A 208 9.31 -8.09 13.98
N ASP A 209 8.79 -9.31 14.08
CA ASP A 209 8.71 -10.24 12.95
C ASP A 209 7.79 -9.72 11.85
N THR A 210 6.65 -9.15 12.25
CA THR A 210 5.72 -8.52 11.31
C THR A 210 6.34 -7.31 10.62
N CYS A 211 7.22 -6.56 11.28
CA CYS A 211 7.98 -5.47 10.66
C CYS A 211 8.92 -5.98 9.57
N VAL A 212 9.65 -7.08 9.82
CA VAL A 212 10.56 -7.67 8.82
C VAL A 212 9.80 -8.25 7.64
N VAL A 213 8.79 -9.10 7.89
CA VAL A 213 7.96 -9.71 6.83
C VAL A 213 7.21 -8.64 6.06
N GLY A 214 6.64 -7.66 6.76
CA GLY A 214 5.97 -6.51 6.18
C GLY A 214 6.91 -5.71 5.30
N PHE A 215 8.13 -5.41 5.75
CA PHE A 215 9.14 -4.67 4.98
C PHE A 215 9.46 -5.39 3.67
N LEU A 216 9.69 -6.70 3.69
CA LEU A 216 9.99 -7.49 2.49
C LEU A 216 8.81 -7.49 1.50
N LEU A 217 7.59 -7.73 2.00
CA LEU A 217 6.39 -7.76 1.17
C LEU A 217 6.09 -6.39 0.55
N VAL A 218 6.12 -5.33 1.36
CA VAL A 218 5.86 -3.96 0.91
C VAL A 218 6.97 -3.48 -0.04
N SER A 219 8.23 -3.89 0.16
CA SER A 219 9.32 -3.65 -0.79
C SER A 219 9.00 -4.23 -2.16
N ALA A 220 8.60 -5.51 -2.22
CA ALA A 220 8.26 -6.17 -3.47
C ALA A 220 7.15 -5.43 -4.22
N PHE A 221 6.08 -5.02 -3.51
CA PHE A 221 5.00 -4.23 -4.12
C PHE A 221 5.46 -2.84 -4.56
N LEU A 222 6.24 -2.13 -3.74
CA LEU A 222 6.73 -0.79 -4.05
C LEU A 222 7.58 -0.81 -5.32
N PHE A 223 8.60 -1.66 -5.38
CA PHE A 223 9.50 -1.72 -6.52
C PHE A 223 8.81 -2.25 -7.77
N PHE A 224 7.84 -3.16 -7.63
CA PHE A 224 7.00 -3.57 -8.75
C PHE A 224 6.22 -2.37 -9.33
N HIS A 225 5.54 -1.60 -8.50
CA HIS A 225 4.76 -0.43 -8.95
C HIS A 225 5.62 0.75 -9.44
N VAL A 226 6.79 0.97 -8.85
CA VAL A 226 7.79 1.91 -9.38
C VAL A 226 8.22 1.44 -10.77
N GLY A 227 8.51 0.16 -10.94
CA GLY A 227 8.83 -0.46 -12.22
C GLY A 227 7.72 -0.28 -13.27
N LEU A 228 6.45 -0.44 -12.90
CA LEU A 228 5.31 -0.18 -13.79
C LEU A 228 5.22 1.31 -14.18
N MET A 229 5.35 2.19 -13.20
CA MET A 229 5.30 3.64 -13.38
C MET A 229 6.39 4.10 -14.35
N VAL A 230 7.65 3.71 -14.16
CA VAL A 230 8.74 4.14 -15.06
C VAL A 230 8.58 3.62 -16.48
N ARG A 231 7.84 2.53 -16.68
CA ARG A 231 7.53 1.92 -17.99
C ARG A 231 6.23 2.45 -18.63
N GLY A 232 5.49 3.33 -17.96
CA GLY A 232 4.19 3.82 -18.44
C GLY A 232 3.07 2.77 -18.42
N GLN A 233 3.24 1.66 -17.68
CA GLN A 233 2.33 0.51 -17.68
C GLN A 233 1.43 0.49 -16.44
N THR A 234 0.29 -0.21 -16.55
CA THR A 234 -0.48 -0.71 -15.42
C THR A 234 -0.11 -2.17 -15.11
N THR A 235 -0.52 -2.70 -13.96
CA THR A 235 -0.37 -4.12 -13.61
C THR A 235 -0.98 -5.04 -14.67
N ARG A 236 -2.09 -4.63 -15.30
CA ARG A 236 -2.73 -5.39 -16.39
C ARG A 236 -1.93 -5.40 -17.69
N GLU A 237 -1.12 -4.38 -17.89
CA GLU A 237 -0.29 -4.21 -19.08
C GLU A 237 1.11 -4.80 -18.90
N TRP A 238 1.48 -5.24 -17.69
CA TRP A 238 2.89 -5.53 -17.34
C TRP A 238 3.52 -6.68 -18.14
N TYR A 239 2.72 -7.67 -18.55
CA TYR A 239 3.18 -8.79 -19.39
C TYR A 239 3.42 -8.38 -20.84
N SER A 240 2.92 -7.22 -21.27
CA SER A 240 3.14 -6.73 -22.64
C SER A 240 4.56 -6.22 -22.79
N THR A 241 5.29 -6.75 -23.78
CA THR A 241 6.57 -6.19 -24.23
C THR A 241 6.38 -4.83 -24.90
N ARG A 242 5.19 -4.57 -25.46
CA ARG A 242 4.84 -3.27 -26.06
C ARG A 242 4.46 -2.28 -24.98
N ARG A 243 5.00 -1.07 -25.10
CA ARG A 243 4.74 0.04 -24.17
C ARG A 243 4.32 1.30 -24.94
N PRO A 244 3.13 1.27 -25.57
CA PRO A 244 2.67 2.39 -26.40
C PRO A 244 2.43 3.67 -25.58
N TYR A 245 2.32 3.55 -24.25
CA TYR A 245 2.14 4.66 -23.31
C TYR A 245 3.43 5.06 -22.58
N ASP A 246 4.60 4.56 -23.01
CA ASP A 246 5.88 4.96 -22.45
C ASP A 246 6.34 6.29 -23.06
N LEU A 247 6.30 7.35 -22.26
CA LEU A 247 6.67 8.71 -22.64
C LEU A 247 8.08 9.07 -22.16
N GLY A 248 8.84 8.10 -21.61
CA GLY A 248 10.07 8.32 -20.89
C GLY A 248 9.86 8.52 -19.38
N VAL A 249 10.90 8.23 -18.60
CA VAL A 249 10.83 8.07 -17.13
C VAL A 249 10.15 9.25 -16.43
N ILE A 250 10.59 10.49 -16.69
CA ILE A 250 10.07 11.69 -16.02
C ILE A 250 8.60 11.95 -16.42
N ALA A 251 8.29 11.81 -17.71
CA ALA A 251 6.94 12.02 -18.21
C ALA A 251 5.98 10.96 -17.65
N ASN A 252 6.40 9.69 -17.55
CA ASN A 252 5.59 8.64 -16.95
C ASN A 252 5.35 8.85 -15.44
N ILE A 253 6.35 9.36 -14.70
CA ILE A 253 6.18 9.75 -13.30
C ILE A 253 5.14 10.86 -13.19
N ARG A 254 5.25 11.91 -14.02
CA ARG A 254 4.30 13.02 -14.06
C ARG A 254 2.88 12.58 -14.43
N GLU A 255 2.71 11.64 -15.35
CA GLU A 255 1.41 11.04 -15.70
C GLU A 255 0.77 10.27 -14.53
N CYS A 256 1.56 9.70 -13.63
CA CYS A 256 1.08 8.95 -12.46
C CYS A 256 0.84 9.83 -11.22
N LEU A 257 1.74 10.79 -10.97
CA LEU A 257 1.83 11.51 -9.71
C LEU A 257 1.48 13.00 -9.84
N GLY A 258 1.28 13.49 -11.07
CA GLY A 258 0.92 14.86 -11.38
C GLY A 258 2.10 15.84 -11.42
N GLU A 259 1.78 17.11 -11.66
CA GLU A 259 2.74 18.21 -11.87
C GLU A 259 3.72 18.43 -10.70
N HIS A 260 3.22 18.36 -9.47
CA HIS A 260 3.95 18.71 -8.26
C HIS A 260 4.39 17.48 -7.47
N TRP A 261 4.58 16.34 -8.15
CA TRP A 261 4.83 15.06 -7.51
C TRP A 261 6.03 15.08 -6.55
N TYR A 262 7.08 15.84 -6.87
CA TYR A 262 8.34 15.89 -6.12
C TYR A 262 8.19 16.54 -4.73
N ILE A 263 7.19 17.41 -4.52
CA ILE A 263 6.91 18.03 -3.21
C ILE A 263 5.79 17.33 -2.43
N CYS A 264 4.96 16.51 -3.08
CA CYS A 264 3.87 15.79 -2.40
C CYS A 264 4.35 14.78 -1.35
N TRP A 265 5.63 14.39 -1.40
CA TRP A 265 6.27 13.56 -0.37
C TRP A 265 6.55 14.32 0.93
N LEU A 266 6.66 15.65 0.89
CA LEU A 266 6.89 16.45 2.09
C LEU A 266 5.60 16.75 2.83
N CYS A 267 4.51 16.87 2.09
CA CYS A 267 3.20 17.13 2.66
C CYS A 267 2.12 16.57 1.73
N PRO A 268 1.32 15.60 2.19
CA PRO A 268 0.30 14.99 1.34
C PRO A 268 -0.95 15.88 1.21
N LEU A 269 -0.95 17.07 1.82
CA LEU A 269 -1.93 18.14 1.59
C LEU A 269 -1.64 18.92 0.30
N ILE A 270 -0.44 18.81 -0.26
CA ILE A 270 -0.08 19.53 -1.49
C ILE A 270 -0.80 18.89 -2.69
N PRO A 271 -1.67 19.63 -3.40
CA PRO A 271 -2.32 19.13 -4.58
C PRO A 271 -1.30 18.96 -5.72
N SER A 272 -1.40 17.83 -6.42
CA SER A 272 -0.66 17.58 -7.66
C SER A 272 -1.69 17.17 -8.71
N THR A 273 -1.97 18.10 -9.62
CA THR A 273 -2.92 17.90 -10.70
C THR A 273 -2.36 16.89 -11.68
N LEU A 274 -3.18 15.90 -12.04
CA LEU A 274 -2.82 14.96 -13.11
C LEU A 274 -2.92 15.68 -14.47
N PRO A 275 -1.97 15.47 -15.39
CA PRO A 275 -1.97 16.14 -16.69
C PRO A 275 -3.07 15.66 -17.65
N GLY A 276 -3.66 14.49 -17.41
CA GLY A 276 -4.70 13.88 -18.24
C GLY A 276 -6.08 13.82 -17.60
N ASP A 277 -7.08 13.40 -18.38
CA ASP A 277 -8.47 13.19 -17.98
C ASP A 277 -8.77 11.72 -17.59
N GLY A 278 -7.82 10.81 -17.82
CA GLY A 278 -7.96 9.38 -17.61
C GLY A 278 -8.69 8.64 -18.74
N ILE A 279 -9.04 9.36 -19.81
CA ILE A 279 -9.77 8.90 -20.99
C ILE A 279 -8.82 8.91 -22.20
N ASN A 280 -8.16 10.03 -22.43
CA ASN A 280 -7.23 10.28 -23.51
C ASN A 280 -5.80 10.17 -22.99
N PHE A 281 -5.02 9.25 -23.57
CA PHE A 281 -3.61 9.05 -23.22
C PHE A 281 -2.74 9.35 -24.44
N ARG A 282 -1.62 10.03 -24.20
CA ARG A 282 -0.57 10.18 -25.23
C ARG A 282 0.02 8.82 -25.55
N VAL A 283 0.31 8.61 -26.83
CA VAL A 283 0.81 7.33 -27.35
C VAL A 283 2.07 7.59 -28.17
N THR A 284 3.12 6.80 -27.93
CA THR A 284 4.43 6.89 -28.61
C THR A 284 4.70 5.71 -29.54
N GLY A 285 3.89 4.65 -29.49
CA GLY A 285 4.02 3.46 -30.33
C GLY A 285 2.68 2.96 -30.88
N SER A 286 2.73 1.96 -31.77
CA SER A 286 1.51 1.40 -32.37
C SER A 286 0.62 0.72 -31.31
N LEU A 287 -0.68 0.96 -31.40
CA LEU A 287 -1.71 0.27 -30.62
C LEU A 287 -2.11 -1.08 -31.26
N GLU A 288 -1.81 -1.28 -32.54
CA GLU A 288 -2.14 -2.50 -33.27
C GLU A 288 -1.16 -3.64 -32.93
N PRO A 289 -1.64 -4.90 -32.86
CA PRO A 289 -0.74 -6.04 -32.86
C PRO A 289 0.08 -6.12 -34.15
N MET A 290 1.39 -6.36 -34.02
CA MET A 290 2.20 -6.79 -35.16
C MET A 290 1.55 -8.05 -35.72
N LYS A 291 1.24 -8.02 -37.02
CA LYS A 291 0.71 -9.16 -37.77
C LYS A 291 1.65 -10.34 -37.71
#